data_AF-A0A0G0SDE0-F1
#
_entry.id   AF-A0A0G0SDE0-F1
#
_cell.length_a   1.000
_cell.length_b   1.000
_cell.length_c   1.000
_cell.angle_alpha   90.00
_cell.angle_beta   90.00
_cell.angle_gamma   90.00
#
_symmetry.space_group_name_H-M   'P 1'
#
loop_
_entity.id
_entity.type
_entity.pdbx_description
1 polymer ?
#
loop_
_entity_poly.entity_id
_entity_poly.type
_entity_poly.pdbx_seq_one_letter_code
_entity_poly.pdbx_strand_id
1 'polypeptide(L)'
;GIVNGKPISAFQLNKALNDKYGKQTLEMMIDKQIILDAAAQKGVRVISKDVDNKEKELEKSLNGKVSLTELLKNQGLTKSDFRDQLLVRLTIEKLFSNQATVSDKEIDDFLTKNKDQLGETTDSAKLRQTAIDNIKQQKIAEEFDKWFADAKQKAKVTEYR
;
A
#
# COMPACT_ATOMS: atom_id res chain seq x y z
N GLY A 1 5.85 17.49 -29.28
CA GLY A 1 5.17 16.96 -30.48
C GLY A 1 4.91 18.08 -31.46
N ILE A 2 4.48 17.80 -32.69
CA ILE A 2 4.07 18.84 -33.66
C ILE A 2 2.69 18.45 -34.19
N VAL A 3 1.75 19.40 -34.24
CA VAL A 3 0.41 19.21 -34.80
C VAL A 3 0.16 20.30 -35.84
N ASN A 4 -0.02 19.93 -37.11
CA ASN A 4 -0.23 20.86 -38.22
C ASN A 4 0.80 22.01 -38.26
N GLY A 5 2.08 21.69 -38.09
CA GLY A 5 3.17 22.67 -38.06
C GLY A 5 3.31 23.47 -36.76
N LYS A 6 2.41 23.30 -35.78
CA LYS A 6 2.50 23.94 -34.46
C LYS A 6 3.21 23.02 -33.45
N PRO A 7 4.37 23.41 -32.90
CA PRO A 7 5.04 22.61 -31.88
C PRO A 7 4.29 22.67 -30.55
N ILE A 8 4.18 21.51 -29.90
CA ILE A 8 3.84 21.35 -28.49
C ILE A 8 5.16 21.10 -27.76
N SER A 9 5.59 22.09 -26.99
CA SER A 9 6.84 22.04 -26.23
C SER A 9 6.72 21.14 -25.00
N ALA A 10 7.86 20.60 -24.55
CA ALA A 10 7.93 19.87 -23.28
C ALA A 10 7.46 20.73 -22.10
N PHE A 11 7.74 22.04 -22.13
CA PHE A 11 7.27 22.97 -21.11
C PHE A 11 5.74 23.03 -21.02
N GLN A 12 5.04 23.17 -22.15
CA GLN A 12 3.57 23.19 -22.18
C GLN A 12 2.97 21.88 -21.67
N LEU A 13 3.56 20.75 -22.07
CA LEU A 13 3.14 19.43 -21.58
C LEU A 13 3.36 19.32 -20.06
N ASN A 14 4.55 19.63 -19.56
CA ASN A 14 4.88 19.56 -18.15
C ASN A 14 4.03 20.51 -17.30
N LYS A 15 3.77 21.73 -17.80
CA LYS A 15 2.86 22.67 -17.14
C LYS A 15 1.46 22.06 -17.01
N ALA A 16 0.91 21.51 -18.10
CA ALA A 16 -0.42 20.88 -18.06
C ALA A 16 -0.46 19.65 -17.14
N LEU A 17 0.60 18.85 -17.10
CA LEU A 17 0.73 17.72 -16.18
C LEU A 17 0.80 18.18 -14.72
N ASN A 18 1.60 19.20 -14.42
CA ASN A 18 1.72 19.77 -13.08
C ASN A 18 0.41 20.40 -12.61
N ASP A 19 -0.26 21.16 -13.47
CA ASP A 19 -1.55 21.77 -13.18
C ASP A 19 -2.63 20.71 -12.88
N LYS A 20 -2.60 19.58 -13.58
CA LYS A 20 -3.62 18.52 -13.44
C LYS A 20 -3.32 17.48 -12.36
N TYR A 21 -2.06 17.12 -12.16
CA TYR A 21 -1.65 16.00 -11.30
C TYR A 21 -0.59 16.36 -10.26
N GLY A 22 0.05 17.54 -10.37
CA GLY A 22 1.19 17.93 -9.53
C GLY A 22 0.84 17.97 -8.05
N LYS A 23 -0.29 18.60 -7.67
CA LYS A 23 -0.74 18.67 -6.28
C LYS A 23 -0.95 17.29 -5.65
N GLN A 24 -1.74 16.44 -6.30
CA GLN A 24 -2.01 15.09 -5.79
C GLN A 24 -0.72 14.24 -5.73
N THR A 25 0.15 14.37 -6.72
CA THR A 25 1.43 13.64 -6.75
C THR A 25 2.33 14.09 -5.59
N LEU A 26 2.44 15.40 -5.36
CA LEU A 26 3.20 15.95 -4.24
C LEU A 26 2.62 15.49 -2.89
N GLU A 27 1.30 15.53 -2.72
CA GLU A 27 0.64 15.04 -1.50
C GLU A 27 0.96 13.56 -1.25
N MET A 28 0.88 12.69 -2.27
CA MET A 28 1.27 11.28 -2.13
C MET A 28 2.74 11.09 -1.76
N MET A 29 3.64 11.93 -2.31
CA MET A 29 5.07 11.89 -1.98
C MET A 29 5.34 12.32 -0.54
N ILE A 30 4.67 13.38 -0.07
CA ILE A 30 4.74 13.83 1.32
C ILE A 30 4.24 12.73 2.26
N ASP A 31 3.08 12.16 1.96
CA ASP A 31 2.47 11.10 2.75
C ASP A 31 3.41 9.87 2.86
N LYS A 32 4.01 9.45 1.73
CA LYS A 32 5.06 8.42 1.70
C LYS A 32 6.25 8.78 2.58
N GLN A 33 6.77 10.01 2.50
CA GLN A 33 7.94 10.43 3.26
C GLN A 33 7.68 10.42 4.77
N ILE A 34 6.52 10.92 5.22
CA ILE A 34 6.12 10.91 6.63
C ILE A 34 6.15 9.48 7.21
N ILE A 35 5.66 8.50 6.44
CA ILE A 35 5.64 7.09 6.85
C ILE A 35 7.07 6.54 6.98
N LEU A 36 7.92 6.80 5.98
CA LEU A 36 9.31 6.33 5.99
C LEU A 36 10.11 6.95 7.13
N ASP A 37 9.91 8.24 7.40
CA ASP A 37 10.58 8.94 8.51
C ASP A 37 10.14 8.38 9.86
N ALA A 38 8.85 8.12 10.04
CA ALA A 38 8.32 7.51 11.26
C ALA A 38 8.89 6.10 11.48
N ALA A 39 9.04 5.31 10.41
CA ALA A 39 9.66 4.00 10.46
C ALA A 39 11.13 4.11 10.91
N ALA A 40 11.89 5.02 10.29
CA ALA A 40 13.28 5.26 10.63
C ALA A 40 13.45 5.68 12.10
N GLN A 41 12.60 6.60 12.60
CA GLN A 41 12.61 7.04 14.01
C GLN A 41 12.35 5.89 15.00
N LYS A 42 11.50 4.93 14.62
CA LYS A 42 11.19 3.75 15.43
C LYS A 42 12.17 2.58 15.19
N GLY A 43 13.21 2.77 14.40
CA GLY A 43 14.19 1.72 14.04
C GLY A 43 13.60 0.62 13.17
N VAL A 44 12.44 0.84 12.55
CA VAL A 44 11.79 -0.11 11.65
C VAL A 44 12.34 0.10 10.24
N ARG A 45 12.89 -0.96 9.64
CA ARG A 45 13.40 -0.94 8.27
C ARG A 45 12.84 -2.11 7.46
N VAL A 46 12.29 -1.80 6.30
CA VAL A 46 11.99 -2.76 5.24
C VAL A 46 13.21 -2.83 4.32
N ILE A 47 13.75 -4.02 4.12
CA ILE A 47 14.88 -4.24 3.19
C ILE A 47 14.37 -4.77 1.85
N SER A 48 15.17 -4.65 0.79
CA SER A 48 14.78 -5.13 -0.55
C SER A 48 14.31 -6.59 -0.56
N LYS A 49 14.92 -7.44 0.28
CA LYS A 49 14.53 -8.84 0.43
C LYS A 49 13.09 -9.02 0.93
N ASP A 50 12.60 -8.13 1.79
CA ASP A 50 11.20 -8.18 2.26
C ASP A 50 10.24 -7.89 1.10
N VAL A 51 10.56 -6.89 0.28
CA VAL A 51 9.79 -6.53 -0.92
C VAL A 51 9.81 -7.66 -1.94
N ASP A 52 10.98 -8.26 -2.18
CA ASP A 52 11.13 -9.39 -3.10
C ASP A 52 10.34 -10.62 -2.65
N ASN A 53 10.34 -10.91 -1.34
CA ASN A 53 9.54 -11.99 -0.78
C ASN A 53 8.05 -11.71 -0.96
N LYS A 54 7.61 -10.48 -0.68
CA LYS A 54 6.19 -10.12 -0.81
C LYS A 54 5.71 -10.14 -2.26
N GLU A 55 6.54 -9.66 -3.18
CA GLU A 55 6.30 -9.74 -4.62
C GLU A 55 6.11 -11.20 -5.05
N LYS A 56 6.99 -12.12 -4.63
CA LYS A 56 6.89 -13.56 -4.94
C LYS A 56 5.65 -14.21 -4.33
N GLU A 57 5.25 -13.83 -3.12
CA GLU A 57 4.00 -14.30 -2.52
C GLU A 57 2.79 -13.90 -3.36
N LEU A 58 2.76 -12.64 -3.83
CA LEU A 58 1.68 -12.14 -4.68
C LEU A 58 1.68 -12.84 -6.04
N GLU A 59 2.84 -13.04 -6.66
CA GLU A 59 2.95 -13.81 -7.91
C GLU A 59 2.41 -15.24 -7.75
N LYS A 60 2.74 -15.91 -6.64
CA LYS A 60 2.20 -17.23 -6.32
C LYS A 60 0.67 -17.20 -6.18
N SER A 61 0.11 -16.18 -5.53
CA SER A 61 -1.34 -16.05 -5.32
C SER A 61 -2.14 -15.91 -6.62
N LEU A 62 -1.50 -15.44 -7.70
CA LEU A 62 -2.12 -15.37 -9.02
C LEU A 62 -2.29 -16.74 -9.69
N ASN A 63 -1.68 -17.79 -9.14
CA ASN A 63 -1.80 -19.18 -9.60
C ASN A 63 -1.54 -19.34 -11.12
N GLY A 64 -0.67 -18.49 -11.70
CA GLY A 64 -0.34 -18.52 -13.12
C GLY A 64 -1.48 -18.12 -14.08
N LYS A 65 -2.63 -17.63 -13.58
CA LYS A 65 -3.75 -17.20 -14.43
C LYS A 65 -3.43 -15.95 -15.25
N VAL A 66 -2.55 -15.10 -14.72
CA VAL A 66 -2.06 -13.87 -15.33
C VAL A 66 -0.70 -13.54 -14.73
N SER A 67 0.23 -13.00 -15.51
CA SER A 67 1.50 -12.55 -14.95
C SER A 67 1.33 -11.23 -14.20
N LEU A 68 2.11 -11.03 -13.13
CA LEU A 68 2.14 -9.75 -12.42
C LEU A 68 2.48 -8.60 -13.38
N THR A 69 3.42 -8.80 -14.31
CA THR A 69 3.80 -7.82 -15.32
C THR A 69 2.62 -7.38 -16.20
N GLU A 70 1.78 -8.31 -16.64
CA GLU A 70 0.59 -7.99 -17.44
C GLU A 70 -0.45 -7.22 -16.63
N LEU A 71 -0.67 -7.60 -15.36
CA LEU A 71 -1.56 -6.87 -14.46
C LEU A 71 -1.11 -5.42 -14.28
N LEU A 72 0.18 -5.21 -13.99
CA LEU A 72 0.75 -3.88 -13.82
C LEU A 72 0.63 -3.04 -15.09
N LYS A 73 0.94 -3.63 -16.25
CA LYS A 73 0.79 -2.96 -17.54
C LYS A 73 -0.65 -2.53 -17.80
N ASN A 74 -1.62 -3.38 -17.51
CA ASN A 74 -3.04 -3.06 -17.69
C ASN A 74 -3.51 -1.94 -16.75
N GLN A 75 -2.84 -1.75 -15.61
CA GLN A 75 -3.09 -0.66 -14.66
C GLN A 75 -2.24 0.59 -14.96
N GLY A 76 -1.40 0.56 -16.00
CA GLY A 76 -0.48 1.65 -16.31
C GLY A 76 0.65 1.84 -15.30
N LEU A 77 0.96 0.81 -14.50
CA LEU A 77 2.00 0.83 -13.48
C LEU A 77 3.27 0.16 -13.98
N THR A 78 4.42 0.69 -13.56
CA THR A 78 5.71 0.01 -13.72
C THR A 78 5.98 -0.94 -12.56
N LYS A 79 6.94 -1.85 -12.75
CA LYS A 79 7.45 -2.69 -11.66
C LYS A 79 8.01 -1.85 -10.50
N SER A 80 8.61 -0.70 -10.79
CA SER A 80 9.14 0.20 -9.76
C SER A 80 8.01 0.79 -8.92
N ASP A 81 6.94 1.27 -9.55
CA ASP A 81 5.77 1.83 -8.85
C ASP A 81 5.16 0.79 -7.92
N PHE A 82 5.01 -0.45 -8.40
CA PHE A 82 4.49 -1.55 -7.59
C PHE A 82 5.38 -1.85 -6.39
N ARG A 83 6.70 -1.92 -6.58
CA ARG A 83 7.66 -2.18 -5.49
C ARG A 83 7.67 -1.05 -4.47
N ASP A 84 7.52 0.19 -4.91
CA ASP A 84 7.38 1.36 -4.03
C ASP A 84 6.09 1.30 -3.20
N GLN A 85 4.98 0.87 -3.78
CA GLN A 85 3.74 0.63 -3.05
C GLN A 85 3.89 -0.49 -2.02
N LEU A 86 4.56 -1.60 -2.39
CA LEU A 86 4.87 -2.68 -1.46
C LEU A 86 5.77 -2.21 -0.32
N LEU A 87 6.77 -1.38 -0.60
CA LEU A 87 7.65 -0.81 0.42
C LEU A 87 6.84 -0.03 1.47
N VAL A 88 5.97 0.87 1.03
CA VAL A 88 5.12 1.67 1.93
C VAL A 88 4.20 0.76 2.74
N ARG A 89 3.51 -0.18 2.08
CA ARG A 89 2.61 -1.13 2.75
C ARG A 89 3.33 -1.95 3.82
N LEU A 90 4.46 -2.56 3.48
CA LEU A 90 5.25 -3.35 4.42
C LEU A 90 5.79 -2.49 5.58
N THR A 91 6.08 -1.23 5.32
CA THR A 91 6.53 -0.29 6.35
C THR A 91 5.42 -0.02 7.35
N ILE A 92 4.21 0.27 6.88
CA ILE A 92 3.02 0.42 7.74
C ILE A 92 2.79 -0.89 8.52
N GLU A 93 2.77 -2.04 7.85
CA GLU A 93 2.54 -3.33 8.52
C GLU A 93 3.54 -3.57 9.66
N LYS A 94 4.84 -3.33 9.42
CA LYS A 94 5.87 -3.48 10.47
C LYS A 94 5.77 -2.44 11.58
N LEU A 95 5.35 -1.22 11.29
CA LEU A 95 5.21 -0.15 12.28
C LEU A 95 4.11 -0.45 13.31
N PHE A 96 3.02 -1.07 12.87
CA PHE A 96 1.81 -1.25 13.67
C PHE A 96 1.54 -2.73 14.03
N SER A 97 2.36 -3.68 13.56
CA SER A 97 2.15 -5.12 13.80
C SER A 97 2.05 -5.51 15.26
N ASN A 98 2.78 -4.81 16.15
CA ASN A 98 2.80 -5.09 17.58
C ASN A 98 1.53 -4.58 18.30
N GLN A 99 0.84 -3.60 17.71
CA GLN A 99 -0.39 -3.04 18.26
C GLN A 99 -1.62 -3.84 17.78
N ALA A 100 -1.51 -4.57 16.68
CA ALA A 100 -2.56 -5.38 16.10
C ALA A 100 -2.61 -6.82 16.67
N THR A 101 -2.73 -6.95 18.00
CA THR A 101 -2.93 -8.25 18.66
C THR A 101 -4.36 -8.74 18.44
N VAL A 102 -4.55 -10.01 18.08
CA VAL A 102 -5.87 -10.61 17.78
C VAL A 102 -6.26 -11.58 18.90
N SER A 103 -7.49 -11.45 19.41
CA SER A 103 -8.05 -12.35 20.43
C SER A 103 -8.92 -13.44 19.83
N ASP A 104 -9.10 -14.55 20.56
CA ASP A 104 -9.95 -15.66 20.12
C ASP A 104 -11.40 -15.25 19.87
N LYS A 105 -11.94 -14.36 20.72
CA LYS A 105 -13.28 -13.80 20.54
C LYS A 105 -13.43 -13.09 19.19
N GLU A 106 -12.43 -12.30 18.80
CA GLU A 106 -12.47 -11.57 17.52
C GLU A 106 -12.42 -12.54 16.33
N ILE A 107 -11.69 -13.64 16.46
CA ILE A 107 -11.65 -14.69 15.45
C ILE A 107 -13.02 -15.36 15.32
N ASP A 108 -13.64 -15.75 16.44
CA ASP A 108 -14.96 -16.38 16.44
C ASP A 108 -16.05 -15.45 15.88
N ASP A 109 -16.00 -14.16 16.27
CA ASP A 109 -16.91 -13.14 15.77
C ASP A 109 -16.71 -12.90 14.27
N PHE A 110 -15.47 -12.85 13.79
CA PHE A 110 -15.16 -12.70 12.36
C PHE A 110 -15.66 -13.92 11.57
N LEU A 111 -15.37 -15.13 12.04
CA LEU A 111 -15.82 -16.36 11.39
C LEU A 111 -17.34 -16.43 11.35
N THR A 112 -18.02 -16.00 12.41
CA THR A 112 -19.49 -15.99 12.49
C THR A 112 -20.13 -14.95 11.57
N LYS A 113 -19.59 -13.74 11.51
CA LYS A 113 -20.12 -12.66 10.67
C LYS A 113 -19.88 -12.88 9.18
N ASN A 114 -18.82 -13.60 8.82
CA ASN A 114 -18.40 -13.78 7.43
C ASN A 114 -18.65 -15.20 6.91
N LYS A 115 -19.44 -16.04 7.61
CA LYS A 115 -19.70 -17.44 7.22
C LYS A 115 -20.06 -17.62 5.75
N ASP A 116 -20.92 -16.74 5.22
CA ASP A 116 -21.39 -16.80 3.83
C ASP A 116 -20.30 -16.46 2.80
N GLN A 117 -19.24 -15.75 3.21
CA GLN A 117 -18.13 -15.32 2.34
C GLN A 117 -16.89 -16.22 2.45
N LEU A 118 -16.80 -17.05 3.48
CA LEU A 118 -15.61 -17.88 3.77
C LEU A 118 -15.48 -19.12 2.86
N GLY A 119 -16.45 -19.34 1.98
CA GLY A 119 -16.46 -20.45 1.01
C GLY A 119 -16.57 -21.83 1.69
N GLU A 120 -16.50 -22.88 0.88
CA GLU A 120 -16.70 -24.28 1.33
C GLU A 120 -15.43 -24.94 1.89
N THR A 121 -14.41 -24.18 2.29
CA THR A 121 -13.20 -24.82 2.82
C THR A 121 -13.48 -25.40 4.21
N THR A 122 -13.25 -26.70 4.39
CA THR A 122 -13.44 -27.41 5.67
C THR A 122 -12.20 -27.37 6.56
N ASP A 123 -11.13 -26.74 6.10
CA ASP A 123 -9.86 -26.61 6.83
C ASP A 123 -9.97 -25.48 7.87
N SER A 124 -10.33 -25.87 9.09
CA SER A 124 -10.52 -24.95 10.21
C SER A 124 -9.26 -24.14 10.55
N ALA A 125 -8.06 -24.69 10.30
CA ALA A 125 -6.81 -23.98 10.55
C ALA A 125 -6.62 -22.84 9.54
N LYS A 126 -6.90 -23.08 8.25
CA LYS A 126 -6.85 -22.05 7.20
C LYS A 126 -7.91 -20.96 7.39
N LEU A 127 -9.12 -21.34 7.81
CA LEU A 127 -10.17 -20.38 8.14
C LEU A 127 -9.74 -19.48 9.28
N ARG A 128 -9.19 -20.06 10.36
CA ARG A 128 -8.70 -19.30 11.51
C ARG A 128 -7.55 -18.37 11.11
N GLN A 129 -6.60 -18.83 10.30
CA GLN A 129 -5.50 -17.99 9.83
C GLN A 129 -5.99 -16.83 8.96
N THR A 130 -6.93 -17.10 8.05
CA THR A 130 -7.57 -16.05 7.23
C THR A 130 -8.25 -15.00 8.10
N ALA A 131 -8.99 -15.43 9.14
CA ALA A 131 -9.60 -14.51 10.09
C ALA A 131 -8.55 -13.67 10.82
N ILE A 132 -7.49 -14.29 11.34
CA ILE A 132 -6.39 -13.58 12.01
C ILE A 132 -5.77 -12.54 11.09
N ASP A 133 -5.44 -12.90 9.85
CA ASP A 133 -4.80 -11.98 8.91
C ASP A 133 -5.71 -10.80 8.57
N ASN A 134 -7.01 -11.03 8.35
CA ASN A 134 -7.96 -9.97 8.08
C ASN A 134 -8.15 -9.02 9.28
N ILE A 135 -8.35 -9.57 10.48
CA ILE A 135 -8.51 -8.76 11.71
C ILE A 135 -7.23 -7.95 11.96
N LYS A 136 -6.07 -8.57 11.77
CA LYS A 136 -4.78 -7.89 11.95
C LYS A 136 -4.61 -6.73 10.96
N GLN A 137 -4.97 -6.93 9.69
CA GLN A 137 -4.92 -5.87 8.67
C GLN A 137 -5.89 -4.73 8.99
N GLN A 138 -7.10 -5.04 9.47
CA GLN A 138 -8.07 -4.04 9.93
C GLN A 138 -7.51 -3.20 11.09
N LYS A 139 -6.96 -3.86 12.12
CA LYS A 139 -6.34 -3.17 13.26
C LYS A 139 -5.15 -2.31 12.85
N ILE A 140 -4.30 -2.81 11.96
CA ILE A 140 -3.18 -2.03 11.41
C ILE A 140 -3.71 -0.77 10.71
N ALA A 141 -4.75 -0.89 9.89
CA ALA A 141 -5.35 0.25 9.21
C ALA A 141 -5.93 1.26 10.20
N GLU A 142 -6.67 0.81 11.22
CA GLU A 142 -7.22 1.69 12.25
C GLU A 142 -6.15 2.44 13.03
N GLU A 143 -5.09 1.75 13.45
CA GLU A 143 -3.97 2.38 14.17
C GLU A 143 -3.16 3.32 13.26
N PHE A 144 -2.98 2.95 12.00
CA PHE A 144 -2.38 3.82 10.99
C PHE A 144 -3.19 5.10 10.82
N ASP A 145 -4.50 5.02 10.61
CA ASP A 145 -5.36 6.18 10.36
C ASP A 145 -5.36 7.14 11.55
N LYS A 146 -5.46 6.61 12.77
CA LYS A 146 -5.38 7.40 14.02
C LYS A 146 -4.05 8.15 14.12
N TRP A 147 -2.94 7.47 13.81
CA TRP A 147 -1.61 8.05 13.88
C TRP A 147 -1.34 9.05 12.73
N PHE A 148 -1.75 8.70 11.52
CA PHE A 148 -1.34 9.39 10.30
C PHE A 148 -1.93 10.79 10.21
N ALA A 149 -3.17 10.99 10.66
CA ALA A 149 -3.79 12.30 10.73
C ALA A 149 -2.99 13.29 11.60
N ASP A 150 -2.53 12.84 12.77
CA ASP A 150 -1.70 13.64 13.68
C ASP A 150 -0.28 13.85 13.12
N ALA A 151 0.32 12.79 12.57
CA ALA A 151 1.64 12.88 11.94
C ALA A 151 1.68 13.89 10.78
N LYS A 152 0.62 13.92 9.96
CA LYS A 152 0.48 14.86 8.84
C LYS A 152 0.38 16.32 9.29
N GLN A 153 -0.32 16.59 10.40
CA GLN A 153 -0.40 17.94 10.97
C GLN A 153 0.93 18.41 11.58
N LYS A 154 1.70 17.48 12.15
CA LYS A 154 3.00 17.77 12.77
C LYS A 154 4.15 17.82 11.76
N ALA A 155 3.97 17.26 10.58
CA ALA A 155 4.98 17.26 9.53
C ALA A 155 5.28 18.70 9.09
N LYS A 156 6.57 19.06 9.11
CA LYS A 156 7.03 20.34 8.58
C LYS A 156 7.16 20.23 7.06
N VAL A 157 6.16 20.70 6.34
CA VAL A 157 6.17 20.74 4.87
C VAL A 157 6.51 22.17 4.41
N THR A 158 7.59 22.29 3.64
CA THR A 158 7.91 23.54 2.93
C THR A 158 7.75 23.30 1.44
N GLU A 159 6.72 23.90 0.85
CA GLU A 159 6.47 23.81 -0.59
C GLU A 159 7.29 24.87 -1.32
N TYR A 160 8.07 24.44 -2.32
CA TYR A 160 8.68 25.34 -3.29
C TYR A 160 7.78 25.41 -4.51
N ARG A 161 7.25 26.60 -4.81
CA ARG A 161 6.47 26.88 -6.02
C ARG A 161 7.35 27.47 -7.10
#